data_AF-A0A916GG76-F1
#
_entry.id   AF-A0A916GG76-F1
#
_cell.length_a   1.000
_cell.length_b   1.000
_cell.length_c   1.000
_cell.angle_alpha   90.00
_cell.angle_beta   90.00
_cell.angle_gamma   90.00
#
_symmetry.space_group_name_H-M   'P 1'
#
loop_
_entity.id
_entity.type
_entity.pdbx_description
1 polymer ?
#
loop_
_entity_poly.entity_id
_entity_poly.type
_entity_poly.pdbx_seq_one_letter_code
_entity_poly.pdbx_strand_id
1 'polypeptide(L)'
;MAIPKSEIEQANRRGRARLRSSPIAKTARYDRGRIIIEMSTGLELSFKAHDAQGLARATPAQLREIEVTPTGLGLHFPQLDADIYLPALLDGFLGSKMWMARLGQRGGSVASPAKAAAARANGKLGGRPRKTMKEAA
;
A
#
# COMPACT_ATOMS: atom_id res chain seq x y z
N MET A 1 13.76 23.59 24.24
CA MET A 1 14.77 22.73 23.61
C MET A 1 14.91 23.15 22.17
N ALA A 2 16.05 23.70 21.74
CA ALA A 2 16.27 24.13 20.36
C ALA A 2 16.74 22.94 19.52
N ILE A 3 16.08 22.67 18.39
CA ILE A 3 16.50 21.62 17.46
C ILE A 3 17.81 22.06 16.81
N PRO A 4 18.91 21.30 16.93
CA PRO A 4 20.19 21.69 16.37
C PRO A 4 20.13 21.72 14.84
N LYS A 5 20.77 22.71 14.22
CA LYS A 5 20.78 22.91 12.76
C LYS A 5 21.23 21.66 11.99
N SER A 6 22.19 20.92 12.54
CA SER A 6 22.68 19.66 11.99
C SER A 6 21.59 18.58 11.91
N GLU A 7 20.66 18.55 12.86
CA GLU A 7 19.55 17.59 12.88
C GLU A 7 18.49 17.94 11.82
N ILE A 8 18.21 19.24 11.62
CA ILE A 8 17.35 19.72 10.53
C ILE A 8 17.96 19.37 9.16
N GLU A 9 19.26 19.57 8.99
CA GLU A 9 19.97 19.23 7.74
C GLU A 9 19.96 17.72 7.45
N GLN A 10 20.15 16.90 8.47
CA GLN A 10 20.06 15.44 8.35
C GLN A 10 18.64 14.99 8.01
N ALA A 11 17.61 15.56 8.65
CA ALA A 11 16.21 15.28 8.34
C ALA A 11 15.87 15.62 6.88
N ASN A 12 16.29 16.80 6.41
CA ASN A 12 16.12 17.22 5.02
C ASN A 12 16.84 16.28 4.02
N ARG A 13 18.04 15.81 4.38
CA ARG A 13 18.79 14.84 3.56
C ARG A 13 18.03 13.52 3.43
N ARG A 14 17.50 12.98 4.53
CA ARG A 14 16.69 11.75 4.52
C ARG A 14 15.42 11.94 3.70
N GLY A 15 14.72 13.05 3.88
CA GLY A 15 13.51 13.39 3.10
C GLY A 15 13.77 13.41 1.59
N ARG A 16 14.83 14.10 1.15
CA ARG A 16 15.23 14.13 -0.28
C ARG A 16 15.61 12.76 -0.83
N ALA A 17 16.30 11.92 -0.06
CA ALA A 17 16.66 10.57 -0.49
C ALA A 17 15.43 9.67 -0.68
N ARG A 18 14.45 9.77 0.22
CA ARG A 18 13.18 9.03 0.12
C ARG A 18 12.36 9.45 -1.09
N LEU A 19 12.27 10.76 -1.36
CA LEU A 19 11.55 11.30 -2.52
C LEU A 19 12.11 10.78 -3.85
N ARG A 20 13.44 10.70 -4.01
CA ARG A 20 14.06 10.22 -5.26
C ARG A 20 13.83 8.74 -5.56
N SER A 21 13.52 7.94 -4.55
CA SER A 21 13.44 6.48 -4.66
C SER A 21 12.01 5.95 -4.55
N SER A 22 11.04 6.79 -4.21
CA SER A 22 9.66 6.38 -4.00
C SER A 22 8.80 6.61 -5.26
N PRO A 23 7.90 5.69 -5.60
CA PRO A 23 6.81 5.97 -6.54
C PRO A 23 6.00 7.19 -6.09
N ILE A 24 5.65 8.07 -7.02
CA ILE A 24 4.86 9.28 -6.76
C ILE A 24 3.59 9.26 -7.61
N ALA A 25 2.52 9.90 -7.15
CA ALA A 25 1.34 10.15 -7.97
C ALA A 25 1.67 11.18 -9.06
N LYS A 26 1.16 10.93 -10.28
CA LYS A 26 1.18 11.85 -11.41
C LYS A 26 -0.17 12.54 -11.58
N THR A 27 -1.24 11.76 -11.48
CA THR A 27 -2.60 12.25 -11.66
C THR A 27 -3.52 11.58 -10.66
N ALA A 28 -4.61 12.26 -10.32
CA ALA A 28 -5.70 11.68 -9.54
C ALA A 28 -7.04 12.19 -10.07
N ARG A 29 -8.04 11.32 -10.08
CA ARG A 29 -9.41 11.67 -10.49
C ARG A 29 -10.43 10.88 -9.71
N TYR A 30 -11.64 11.43 -9.62
CA TYR A 30 -12.79 10.74 -9.06
C TYR A 30 -13.73 10.26 -10.17
N ASP A 31 -14.14 8.99 -10.09
CA ASP A 31 -15.04 8.37 -11.06
C ASP A 31 -15.92 7.31 -10.38
N ARG A 32 -17.23 7.39 -10.59
CA ARG A 32 -18.23 6.41 -10.10
C ARG A 32 -18.02 5.94 -8.63
N GLY A 33 -17.75 6.87 -7.72
CA GLY A 33 -17.55 6.54 -6.29
C GLY A 33 -16.13 6.13 -5.91
N ARG A 34 -15.18 6.19 -6.85
CA ARG A 34 -13.80 5.77 -6.66
C ARG A 34 -12.82 6.90 -6.91
N ILE A 35 -11.75 6.91 -6.13
CA ILE A 35 -10.55 7.69 -6.42
C ILE A 35 -9.63 6.81 -7.25
N ILE A 36 -9.12 7.33 -8.34
CA ILE A 36 -8.23 6.67 -9.28
C ILE A 36 -6.96 7.50 -9.35
N ILE A 37 -5.81 6.86 -9.16
CA ILE A 37 -4.50 7.52 -9.06
C ILE A 37 -3.55 6.83 -10.03
N GLU A 38 -2.94 7.59 -10.92
CA GLU A 38 -1.87 7.11 -11.78
C GLU A 38 -0.51 7.41 -11.14
N MET A 39 0.31 6.38 -10.95
CA MET A 39 1.63 6.50 -10.34
C MET A 39 2.71 6.68 -11.42
N SER A 40 3.85 7.26 -11.05
CA SER A 40 5.02 7.43 -11.91
C SER A 40 5.60 6.13 -12.44
N THR A 41 5.33 5.02 -11.75
CA THR A 41 5.72 3.65 -12.14
C THR A 41 4.83 3.04 -13.23
N GLY A 42 3.73 3.72 -13.62
CA GLY A 42 2.70 3.17 -14.49
C GLY A 42 1.66 2.30 -13.77
N LEU A 43 1.75 2.17 -12.45
CA LEU A 43 0.71 1.52 -11.64
C LEU A 43 -0.50 2.44 -11.49
N GLU A 44 -1.70 1.90 -11.68
CA GLU A 44 -2.94 2.57 -11.32
C GLU A 44 -3.48 2.03 -9.99
N LEU A 45 -3.86 2.93 -9.09
CA LEU A 45 -4.49 2.60 -7.81
C LEU A 45 -5.92 3.10 -7.82
N SER A 46 -6.86 2.26 -7.37
CA SER A 46 -8.26 2.68 -7.23
C SER A 46 -8.94 2.11 -6.00
N PHE A 47 -9.52 3.00 -5.19
CA PHE A 47 -10.27 2.66 -3.98
C PHE A 47 -11.55 3.48 -3.89
N LYS A 48 -12.53 3.01 -3.10
CA LYS A 48 -13.78 3.77 -2.88
C LYS A 48 -13.49 4.91 -1.92
N ALA A 49 -14.05 6.08 -2.19
CA ALA A 49 -13.79 7.26 -1.34
C ALA A 49 -14.14 7.01 0.14
N HIS A 50 -15.19 6.24 0.42
CA HIS A 50 -15.58 5.97 1.80
C HIS A 50 -14.64 5.04 2.58
N ASP A 51 -13.76 4.31 1.88
CA ASP A 51 -12.76 3.45 2.53
C ASP A 51 -11.57 4.25 3.05
N ALA A 52 -11.38 5.49 2.58
CA ALA A 52 -10.31 6.37 3.03
C ALA A 52 -10.74 7.20 4.24
N GLN A 53 -9.92 7.17 5.29
CA GLN A 53 -10.07 8.03 6.45
C GLN A 53 -10.02 9.50 6.01
N GLY A 54 -10.99 10.31 6.49
CA GLY A 54 -11.16 11.71 6.06
C GLY A 54 -12.12 11.90 4.89
N LEU A 55 -12.42 10.86 4.10
CA LEU A 55 -13.33 10.93 2.94
C LEU A 55 -14.63 10.13 3.13
N ALA A 56 -14.81 9.47 4.27
CA ALA A 56 -15.99 8.64 4.58
C ALA A 56 -17.34 9.31 4.34
N ARG A 57 -17.43 10.62 4.59
CA ARG A 57 -18.66 11.43 4.43
C ARG A 57 -18.59 12.44 3.28
N ALA A 58 -17.55 12.34 2.44
CA ALA A 58 -17.37 13.24 1.33
C ALA A 58 -18.46 13.04 0.27
N THR A 59 -19.02 14.13 -0.22
CA THR A 59 -19.97 14.09 -1.33
C THR A 59 -19.24 13.95 -2.67
N PRO A 60 -19.88 13.40 -3.71
CA PRO A 60 -19.27 13.32 -5.04
C PRO A 60 -18.79 14.67 -5.58
N ALA A 61 -19.49 15.77 -5.27
CA ALA A 61 -19.10 17.11 -5.71
C ALA A 61 -17.78 17.56 -5.07
N GLN A 62 -17.57 17.25 -3.79
CA GLN A 62 -16.35 17.58 -3.05
C GLN A 62 -15.13 16.75 -3.49
N LEU A 63 -15.35 15.63 -4.17
CA LEU A 63 -14.30 14.74 -4.67
C LEU A 63 -13.94 14.98 -6.14
N ARG A 64 -14.66 15.87 -6.84
CA ARG A 64 -14.40 16.16 -8.27
C ARG A 64 -13.04 16.78 -8.50
N GLU A 65 -12.64 17.66 -7.59
CA GLU A 65 -11.38 18.36 -7.63
C GLU A 65 -10.39 17.66 -6.70
N ILE A 66 -9.33 17.13 -7.29
CA ILE A 66 -8.25 16.45 -6.56
C ILE A 66 -6.94 17.01 -7.08
N GLU A 67 -6.12 17.51 -6.17
CA GLU A 67 -4.79 18.01 -6.47
C GLU A 67 -3.75 17.00 -6.01
N VAL A 68 -2.77 16.74 -6.87
CA VAL A 68 -1.58 15.99 -6.46
C VAL A 68 -0.62 16.99 -5.82
N THR A 69 -0.18 16.72 -4.59
CA THR A 69 0.78 17.58 -3.89
C THR A 69 2.08 17.74 -4.71
N PRO A 70 2.86 18.82 -4.53
CA PRO A 70 4.09 19.05 -5.31
C PRO A 70 5.13 17.94 -5.20
N THR A 71 5.11 17.18 -4.10
CA THR A 71 6.00 16.03 -3.90
C THR A 71 5.50 14.75 -4.57
N GLY A 72 4.23 14.73 -4.98
CA GLY A 72 3.52 13.56 -5.50
C GLY A 72 3.29 12.46 -4.47
N LEU A 73 3.55 12.71 -3.18
CA LEU A 73 3.33 11.73 -2.10
C LEU A 73 1.94 11.83 -1.47
N GLY A 74 1.15 12.82 -1.84
CA GLY A 74 -0.17 13.01 -1.28
C GLY A 74 -1.16 13.61 -2.27
N LEU A 75 -2.42 13.48 -1.92
CA LEU A 75 -3.57 14.09 -2.59
C LEU A 75 -4.19 15.12 -1.67
N HIS A 76 -4.51 16.29 -2.21
CA HIS A 76 -5.24 17.34 -1.54
C HIS A 76 -6.64 17.45 -2.17
N PHE A 77 -7.65 17.62 -1.32
CA PHE A 77 -9.04 17.80 -1.71
C PHE A 77 -9.49 19.20 -1.28
N PRO A 78 -9.42 20.22 -2.16
CA PRO A 78 -9.66 21.62 -1.78
C PRO A 78 -11.01 21.87 -1.11
N GLN A 79 -12.07 21.20 -1.60
CA GLN A 79 -13.43 21.36 -1.09
C GLN A 79 -13.67 20.72 0.29
N LEU A 80 -12.72 19.89 0.75
CA LEU A 80 -12.77 19.21 2.05
C LEU A 80 -11.71 19.69 3.02
N ASP A 81 -10.75 20.49 2.54
CA ASP A 81 -9.52 20.81 3.25
C ASP A 81 -8.86 19.55 3.85
N ALA A 82 -8.80 18.50 3.03
CA ALA A 82 -8.36 17.18 3.45
C ALA A 82 -7.17 16.71 2.62
N ASP A 83 -6.18 16.12 3.30
CA ASP A 83 -4.99 15.55 2.69
C ASP A 83 -4.92 14.04 2.93
N ILE A 84 -4.53 13.31 1.89
CA ILE A 84 -4.20 11.88 1.96
C ILE A 84 -2.72 11.70 1.69
N TYR A 85 -2.02 11.10 2.64
CA TYR A 85 -0.63 10.67 2.45
C TYR A 85 -0.58 9.25 1.84
N LEU A 86 -0.19 9.16 0.57
CA LEU A 86 -0.22 7.93 -0.21
C LEU A 86 0.70 6.83 0.30
N PRO A 87 1.95 7.10 0.74
CA PRO A 87 2.81 6.03 1.27
C PRO A 87 2.18 5.30 2.46
N ALA A 88 1.53 6.02 3.38
CA ALA A 88 0.84 5.38 4.50
C ALA A 88 -0.42 4.61 4.05
N LEU A 89 -1.14 5.11 3.04
CA LEU A 89 -2.27 4.40 2.44
C LEU A 89 -1.84 3.09 1.75
N LEU A 90 -0.67 3.12 1.12
CA LEU A 90 -0.06 1.97 0.44
C LEU A 90 0.58 0.99 1.41
N ASP A 91 1.08 1.48 2.55
CA ASP A 91 1.57 0.72 3.70
C ASP A 91 0.39 -0.02 4.36
N GLY A 92 -0.05 -1.09 3.70
CA GLY A 92 -1.24 -1.86 4.05
C GLY A 92 -1.86 -2.53 2.83
N PHE A 93 -1.78 -1.91 1.65
CA PHE A 93 -2.29 -2.50 0.41
C PHE A 93 -1.24 -3.36 -0.31
N LEU A 94 -0.01 -2.87 -0.46
CA LEU A 94 1.07 -3.56 -1.17
C LEU A 94 1.95 -4.44 -0.25
N GLY A 95 1.65 -4.44 1.06
CA GLY A 95 2.40 -5.18 2.07
C GLY A 95 1.58 -5.74 3.23
N SER A 96 0.23 -5.69 3.20
CA SER A 96 -0.55 -6.34 4.27
C SER A 96 -0.24 -7.83 4.32
N LYS A 97 -0.35 -8.40 5.53
CA LYS A 97 -0.32 -9.85 5.75
C LYS A 97 -1.26 -10.58 4.79
N MET A 98 -2.44 -9.99 4.50
CA MET A 98 -3.41 -10.55 3.56
C MET A 98 -2.89 -10.55 2.11
N TRP A 99 -2.31 -9.45 1.64
CA TRP A 99 -1.70 -9.38 0.30
C TRP A 99 -0.51 -10.33 0.14
N MET A 100 0.39 -10.37 1.13
CA MET A 100 1.53 -11.28 1.15
C MET A 100 1.10 -12.75 1.22
N ALA A 101 0.06 -13.08 1.99
CA ALA A 101 -0.53 -14.41 1.99
C ALA A 101 -1.11 -14.79 0.63
N ARG A 102 -1.79 -13.87 -0.06
CA ARG A 102 -2.36 -14.11 -1.40
C ARG A 102 -1.28 -14.27 -2.48
N LEU A 103 -0.21 -13.47 -2.43
CA LEU A 103 0.96 -13.62 -3.28
C LEU A 103 1.67 -14.95 -3.02
N GLY A 104 1.89 -15.32 -1.75
CA GLY A 104 2.45 -16.61 -1.36
C GLY A 104 1.59 -17.79 -1.80
N GLN A 105 0.26 -17.68 -1.72
CA GLN A 105 -0.66 -18.70 -2.23
C GLN A 105 -0.57 -18.86 -3.75
N ARG A 106 -0.56 -17.75 -4.52
CA ARG A 106 -0.41 -17.78 -5.99
C ARG A 106 0.95 -18.30 -6.43
N GLY A 107 2.02 -17.86 -5.78
CA GLY A 107 3.37 -18.42 -6.00
C GLY A 107 3.43 -19.89 -5.59
N GLY A 108 2.67 -20.28 -4.57
CA GLY A 108 2.48 -21.63 -4.05
C GLY A 108 1.62 -22.55 -4.92
N SER A 109 0.71 -22.02 -5.75
CA SER A 109 -0.21 -22.82 -6.55
C SER A 109 0.37 -23.35 -7.85
N VAL A 110 1.47 -22.78 -8.34
CA VAL A 110 2.17 -23.30 -9.53
C VAL A 110 2.79 -24.66 -9.20
N ALA A 111 2.26 -25.73 -9.78
CA ALA A 111 2.84 -27.07 -9.69
C ALA A 111 3.92 -27.22 -10.76
N SER A 112 5.20 -27.21 -10.36
CA SER A 112 6.32 -27.52 -11.25
C SER A 112 7.09 -28.74 -10.73
N PRO A 113 7.77 -29.51 -11.61
CA PRO A 113 8.57 -30.66 -11.19
C PRO A 113 9.64 -30.29 -10.16
N ALA A 114 10.30 -29.15 -10.36
CA ALA A 114 11.30 -28.60 -9.43
C ALA A 114 10.69 -28.31 -8.05
N LYS A 115 9.48 -27.75 -8.01
CA LYS A 115 8.78 -27.46 -6.76
C LYS A 115 8.32 -28.72 -6.04
N ALA A 116 7.87 -29.73 -6.78
CA ALA A 116 7.50 -31.03 -6.21
C ALA A 116 8.73 -31.74 -5.62
N ALA A 117 9.89 -31.68 -6.28
CA ALA A 117 11.14 -32.19 -5.75
C ALA A 117 11.56 -31.46 -4.47
N ALA A 118 11.52 -30.12 -4.47
CA ALA A 118 11.82 -29.30 -3.30
C ALA A 118 10.86 -29.57 -2.13
N ALA A 119 9.56 -29.71 -2.38
CA ALA A 119 8.58 -30.01 -1.34
C ALA A 119 8.82 -31.39 -0.69
N ARG A 120 9.19 -32.41 -1.46
CA ARG A 120 9.55 -33.75 -0.94
C ARG A 120 10.82 -33.70 -0.09
N ALA A 121 11.84 -32.97 -0.54
CA ALA A 121 13.07 -32.78 0.24
C ALA A 121 12.78 -32.05 1.57
N ASN A 122 12.00 -30.97 1.53
CA ASN A 122 11.61 -30.21 2.72
C ASN A 122 10.73 -31.02 3.68
N GLY A 123 9.85 -31.90 3.16
CA GLY A 123 9.00 -32.77 3.97
C GLY A 123 9.78 -33.78 4.83
N LYS A 124 10.98 -34.20 4.40
CA LYS A 124 11.85 -35.11 5.17
C LYS A 124 12.39 -34.48 6.47
N LEU A 125 12.43 -33.15 6.54
CA LEU A 125 12.91 -32.38 7.70
C LEU A 125 11.78 -32.06 8.72
N GLY A 126 10.62 -32.70 8.60
CA GLY A 126 9.49 -32.51 9.52
C GLY A 126 8.47 -31.49 9.01
N GLY A 127 7.82 -31.81 7.88
CA GLY A 127 6.81 -30.96 7.25
C GLY A 127 5.67 -30.50 8.17
N ARG A 128 4.76 -29.66 7.65
CA ARG A 128 3.68 -29.03 8.44
C ARG A 128 2.86 -30.10 9.19
N PRO A 129 2.83 -30.10 10.54
CA PRO A 129 2.07 -31.05 11.34
C PRO A 129 0.59 -31.03 10.97
N ARG A 130 -0.07 -32.21 10.97
CA ARG A 130 -1.53 -32.29 10.77
C ARG A 130 -2.23 -31.53 11.90
N LYS A 131 -3.18 -30.67 11.54
CA LYS A 131 -4.02 -29.96 12.51
C LYS A 131 -4.94 -31.00 13.15
N THR A 132 -4.67 -31.39 14.38
CA THR A 132 -5.57 -32.22 15.18
C THR A 132 -6.79 -31.37 15.54
N MET A 133 -7.98 -31.83 15.15
CA MET A 133 -9.24 -31.22 15.55
C MET A 133 -9.43 -31.59 17.03
N LYS A 134 -9.22 -30.65 17.95
CA LYS A 134 -9.58 -30.88 19.35
C LYS A 134 -11.11 -30.94 19.44
N GLU A 135 -11.63 -32.07 19.88
CA GLU A 135 -13.03 -32.19 20.32
C GLU A 135 -13.28 -31.16 21.43
N ALA A 136 -14.39 -30.44 21.30
CA ALA A 136 -14.90 -29.56 22.33
C ALA A 136 -15.38 -30.43 23.50
N ALA A 137 -14.81 -30.18 24.68
CA ALA A 137 -15.34 -30.61 25.97
C ALA A 137 -15.94 -29.38 26.66
#